data_AF-A0A849DDV3-F1
#
_entry.id   AF-A0A849DDV3-F1
#
_cell.length_a   1.000
_cell.length_b   1.000
_cell.length_c   1.000
_cell.angle_alpha   90.00
_cell.angle_beta   90.00
_cell.angle_gamma   90.00
#
_symmetry.space_group_name_H-M   'P 1'
#
loop_
_entity.id
_entity.type
_entity.pdbx_description
1 polymer ?
#
loop_
_entity_poly.entity_id
_entity_poly.type
_entity_poly.pdbx_seq_one_letter_code
_entity_poly.pdbx_strand_id
1 'polypeptide(L)'
;MCDFTTLTAEEKKLHHEKLLQCANNFGGKNFFLQLLEAIRETKPHPLTAGSNQFSIELGTIKWNKVIFNDKLQLLLKARVNESEQDNFLPKPDAKNYKKILNVVRTLKPIVFHVKPAHKEDGPGFFFQPFDTIDENTTKLNPVFDALFFCSVETVKKALNYEPKA
;
A
#
# COMPACT_ATOMS: atom_id res chain seq x y z
N MET A 1 -6.73 4.82 3.77
CA MET A 1 -6.44 3.62 4.60
C MET A 1 -5.79 3.97 5.94
N CYS A 2 -4.79 4.85 6.00
CA CYS A 2 -4.17 5.24 7.28
C CYS A 2 -5.08 5.94 8.29
N ASP A 3 -6.10 6.64 7.83
CA ASP A 3 -7.16 7.20 8.67
C ASP A 3 -8.30 6.18 8.86
N PHE A 4 -7.98 4.91 9.17
CA PHE A 4 -8.98 3.85 9.30
C PHE A 4 -10.12 4.23 10.26
N THR A 5 -9.87 5.09 11.24
CA THR A 5 -10.88 5.59 12.19
C THR A 5 -11.94 6.48 11.55
N THR A 6 -11.60 7.24 10.51
CA THR A 6 -12.50 8.21 9.85
C THR A 6 -13.34 7.59 8.73
N LEU A 7 -12.99 6.37 8.29
CA LEU A 7 -13.72 5.65 7.25
C LEU A 7 -15.13 5.24 7.67
N THR A 8 -16.01 5.12 6.67
CA THR A 8 -17.37 4.58 6.86
C THR A 8 -17.33 3.10 7.27
N ALA A 9 -18.43 2.58 7.83
CA ALA A 9 -18.51 1.18 8.23
C ALA A 9 -18.29 0.21 7.05
N GLU A 10 -18.80 0.58 5.86
CA GLU A 10 -18.64 -0.19 4.63
C GLU A 10 -17.19 -0.21 4.15
N GLU A 11 -16.51 0.94 4.14
CA GLU A 11 -15.08 1.03 3.79
C GLU A 11 -14.20 0.29 4.80
N LYS A 12 -14.51 0.37 6.09
CA LYS A 12 -13.81 -0.37 7.15
C LYS A 12 -13.91 -1.87 6.92
N LYS A 13 -15.10 -2.36 6.60
CA LYS A 13 -15.34 -3.77 6.28
C LYS A 13 -14.57 -4.18 5.02
N LEU A 14 -14.65 -3.41 3.94
CA LEU A 14 -13.95 -3.71 2.69
C LEU A 14 -12.42 -3.75 2.88
N HIS A 15 -11.86 -2.80 3.62
CA HIS A 15 -10.44 -2.77 3.93
C HIS A 15 -10.02 -3.92 4.84
N HIS A 16 -10.83 -4.25 5.85
CA HIS A 16 -10.63 -5.41 6.69
C HIS A 16 -10.56 -6.70 5.87
N GLU A 17 -11.55 -6.96 5.02
CA GLU A 17 -11.63 -8.18 4.20
C GLU A 17 -10.43 -8.27 3.24
N LYS A 18 -10.07 -7.17 2.56
CA LYS A 18 -8.90 -7.13 1.67
C LYS A 18 -7.60 -7.42 2.43
N LEU A 19 -7.38 -6.78 3.58
CA LEU A 19 -6.16 -6.99 4.37
C LEU A 19 -6.11 -8.38 4.98
N LEU A 20 -7.25 -8.91 5.42
CA LEU A 20 -7.36 -10.26 5.96
C LEU A 20 -7.03 -11.30 4.90
N GLN A 21 -7.54 -11.13 3.68
CA GLN A 21 -7.19 -11.99 2.55
C GLN A 21 -5.69 -11.93 2.23
N CYS A 22 -5.10 -10.74 2.21
CA CYS A 22 -3.66 -10.57 1.99
C CYS A 22 -2.84 -11.27 3.09
N ALA A 23 -3.25 -11.10 4.35
CA ALA A 23 -2.60 -11.73 5.50
C ALA A 23 -2.69 -13.26 5.43
N ASN A 24 -3.88 -13.80 5.15
CA ASN A 24 -4.07 -15.25 5.03
C ASN A 24 -3.26 -15.87 3.87
N ASN A 25 -3.02 -15.11 2.80
CA ASN A 25 -2.16 -15.54 1.69
C ASN A 25 -0.65 -15.42 2.01
N PHE A 26 -0.29 -14.94 3.20
CA PHE A 26 1.08 -14.73 3.67
C PHE A 26 1.24 -15.24 5.12
N GLY A 27 0.75 -16.44 5.43
CA GLY A 27 0.95 -17.10 6.74
C GLY A 27 0.04 -16.61 7.86
N GLY A 28 -0.96 -15.79 7.54
CA GLY A 28 -1.93 -15.24 8.48
C GLY A 28 -1.55 -13.88 9.07
N LYS A 29 -2.36 -13.40 10.01
CA LYS A 29 -2.24 -12.05 10.59
C LYS A 29 -0.86 -11.77 11.19
N ASN A 30 -0.30 -12.73 11.94
CA ASN A 30 0.97 -12.52 12.64
C ASN A 30 2.15 -12.36 11.68
N PHE A 31 2.23 -13.19 10.64
CA PHE A 31 3.27 -13.09 9.62
C PHE A 31 3.15 -11.78 8.84
N PHE A 32 1.91 -11.38 8.52
CA PHE A 32 1.65 -10.11 7.87
C PHE A 32 2.06 -8.91 8.74
N LEU A 33 1.81 -8.96 10.05
CA LEU A 33 2.26 -7.89 10.97
C LEU A 33 3.79 -7.83 11.05
N GLN A 34 4.48 -8.96 11.14
CA GLN A 34 5.95 -9.00 11.12
C GLN A 34 6.53 -8.47 9.81
N LEU A 35 5.86 -8.72 8.68
CA LEU A 35 6.23 -8.11 7.39
C LEU A 35 6.17 -6.58 7.45
N LEU A 36 5.10 -6.03 8.05
CA LEU A 36 4.97 -4.58 8.21
C LEU A 36 6.06 -4.02 9.12
N GLU A 37 6.34 -4.68 10.24
CA GLU A 37 7.39 -4.28 11.18
C GLU A 37 8.74 -4.20 10.47
N ALA A 38 9.12 -5.26 9.74
CA ALA A 38 10.38 -5.29 9.00
C ALA A 38 10.46 -4.19 7.92
N ILE A 39 9.36 -3.89 7.22
CA ILE A 39 9.30 -2.76 6.26
C ILE A 39 9.55 -1.43 6.97
N ARG A 40 9.00 -1.23 8.19
CA ARG A 40 9.14 0.03 8.95
C ARG A 40 10.52 0.19 9.58
N GLU A 41 11.16 -0.90 9.97
CA GLU A 41 12.52 -0.90 10.51
C GLU A 41 13.58 -0.64 9.43
N THR A 42 13.28 -0.99 8.17
CA THR A 42 14.20 -0.85 7.04
C THR A 42 14.43 0.62 6.65
N LYS A 43 15.70 1.05 6.69
CA LYS A 43 16.15 2.37 6.23
C LYS A 43 17.37 2.21 5.30
N PRO A 44 17.39 2.85 4.11
CA PRO A 44 16.34 3.67 3.50
C PRO A 44 15.08 2.87 3.15
N HIS A 45 13.97 3.56 2.86
CA HIS A 45 12.66 2.95 2.62
C HIS A 45 12.73 1.83 1.58
N PRO A 46 12.13 0.64 1.80
CA PRO A 46 12.35 -0.53 0.94
C PRO A 46 11.96 -0.32 -0.53
N LEU A 47 10.93 0.49 -0.80
CA LEU A 47 10.56 0.88 -2.17
C LEU A 47 11.72 1.49 -2.99
N THR A 48 12.70 2.13 -2.36
CA THR A 48 13.87 2.72 -3.06
C THR A 48 15.04 1.76 -3.22
N ALA A 49 14.88 0.49 -2.82
CA ALA A 49 15.89 -0.54 -3.03
C ALA A 49 16.12 -0.75 -4.53
N GLY A 50 17.36 -0.55 -4.98
CA GLY A 50 17.73 -0.71 -6.39
C GLY A 50 17.56 -2.14 -6.93
N SER A 51 17.45 -3.12 -6.03
CA SER A 51 17.21 -4.53 -6.35
C SER A 51 15.75 -4.84 -6.70
N ASN A 52 14.84 -3.87 -6.56
CA ASN A 52 13.39 -4.05 -6.73
C ASN A 52 12.79 -5.19 -5.90
N GLN A 53 13.44 -5.51 -4.79
CA GLN A 53 12.99 -6.54 -3.88
C GLN A 53 13.27 -6.15 -2.44
N PHE A 54 12.38 -6.61 -1.57
CA PHE A 54 12.52 -6.63 -0.14
C PHE A 54 12.36 -8.07 0.32
N SER A 55 13.22 -8.55 1.22
CA SER A 55 13.23 -9.95 1.63
C SER A 55 13.47 -10.03 3.13
N ILE A 56 12.69 -10.87 3.78
CA ILE A 56 12.77 -11.19 5.21
C ILE A 56 12.70 -12.71 5.35
N GLU A 57 12.96 -13.22 6.54
CA GLU A 57 12.90 -14.66 6.82
C GLU A 57 11.54 -15.27 6.45
N LEU A 58 10.45 -14.54 6.71
CA LEU A 58 9.09 -15.00 6.47
C LEU A 58 8.62 -14.89 5.01
N GLY A 59 9.35 -14.18 4.14
CA GLY A 59 8.95 -14.00 2.76
C GLY A 59 9.57 -12.81 2.04
N THR A 60 9.09 -12.56 0.83
CA THR A 60 9.67 -11.55 -0.08
C THR A 60 8.60 -10.71 -0.76
N ILE A 61 8.92 -9.44 -0.99
CA ILE A 61 8.17 -8.52 -1.85
C ILE A 61 9.05 -8.18 -3.04
N LYS A 62 8.58 -8.43 -4.26
CA LYS A 62 9.29 -8.07 -5.49
C LYS A 62 8.43 -7.17 -6.35
N TRP A 63 9.04 -6.21 -7.04
CA TRP A 63 8.35 -5.37 -8.00
C TRP A 63 9.17 -5.21 -9.29
N ASN A 64 8.52 -4.77 -10.35
CA ASN A 64 9.07 -4.83 -11.72
C ASN A 64 9.84 -3.59 -12.17
N LYS A 65 9.89 -2.50 -11.39
CA LYS A 65 10.58 -1.25 -11.75
C LYS A 65 11.19 -0.51 -10.56
N VAL A 66 12.37 0.08 -10.75
CA VAL A 66 13.03 0.92 -9.73
C VAL A 66 12.20 2.16 -9.41
N ILE A 67 11.96 2.40 -8.12
CA ILE A 67 11.30 3.60 -7.62
C ILE A 67 12.37 4.50 -7.00
N PHE A 68 12.69 5.59 -7.70
CA PHE A 68 13.67 6.55 -7.20
C PHE A 68 13.13 7.33 -5.99
N ASN A 69 14.01 7.71 -5.07
CA ASN A 69 13.65 8.46 -3.87
C ASN A 69 12.88 9.75 -4.18
N ASP A 70 13.21 10.47 -5.26
CA ASP A 70 12.45 11.64 -5.73
C ASP A 70 10.95 11.32 -5.93
N LYS A 71 10.64 10.18 -6.56
CA LYS A 71 9.26 9.74 -6.81
C LYS A 71 8.57 9.36 -5.51
N LEU A 72 9.27 8.69 -4.60
CA LEU A 72 8.75 8.35 -3.29
C LEU A 72 8.40 9.62 -2.50
N GLN A 73 9.28 10.62 -2.48
CA GLN A 73 9.05 11.89 -1.78
C GLN A 73 7.85 12.65 -2.37
N LEU A 74 7.70 12.66 -3.70
CA LEU A 74 6.53 13.26 -4.35
C LEU A 74 5.24 12.49 -4.05
N LEU A 75 5.29 11.16 -3.99
CA LEU A 75 4.15 10.33 -3.61
C LEU A 75 3.70 10.63 -2.17
N LEU A 76 4.64 10.69 -1.22
CA LEU A 76 4.34 11.00 0.18
C LEU A 76 3.67 12.36 0.33
N LYS A 77 4.14 13.37 -0.42
CA LYS A 77 3.52 14.71 -0.44
C LYS A 77 2.12 14.68 -1.04
N ALA A 78 1.91 13.98 -2.15
CA ALA A 78 0.60 13.88 -2.80
C ALA A 78 -0.41 13.15 -1.90
N ARG A 79 0.02 12.08 -1.24
CA ARG A 79 -0.77 11.27 -0.32
C ARG A 79 -1.38 12.07 0.83
N VAL A 80 -0.64 13.03 1.40
CA VAL A 80 -1.17 13.88 2.49
C VAL A 80 -2.36 14.71 2.02
N ASN A 81 -2.36 15.16 0.76
CA ASN A 81 -3.44 15.97 0.19
C ASN A 81 -4.61 15.13 -0.33
N GLU A 82 -4.43 13.81 -0.56
CA GLU A 82 -5.49 12.91 -1.03
C GLU A 82 -6.68 12.91 -0.07
N SER A 83 -6.42 12.87 1.24
CA SER A 83 -7.47 12.86 2.27
C SER A 83 -8.34 14.11 2.26
N GLU A 84 -7.85 15.25 1.75
CA GLU A 84 -8.60 16.50 1.69
C GLU A 84 -9.42 16.66 0.40
N GLN A 85 -8.98 16.05 -0.71
CA GLN A 85 -9.57 16.27 -2.04
C GLN A 85 -10.26 15.02 -2.65
N ASP A 86 -10.27 13.90 -1.92
CA ASP A 86 -10.83 12.59 -2.33
C ASP A 86 -10.28 12.05 -3.68
N ASN A 87 -9.12 12.55 -4.11
CA ASN A 87 -8.42 12.12 -5.32
C ASN A 87 -6.91 12.27 -5.14
N PHE A 88 -6.14 11.29 -5.62
CA PHE A 88 -4.68 11.40 -5.60
C PHE A 88 -4.19 12.44 -6.61
N LEU A 89 -4.87 12.58 -7.74
CA LEU A 89 -4.58 13.61 -8.73
C LEU A 89 -5.24 14.92 -8.29
N PRO A 90 -4.49 16.03 -8.16
CA PRO A 90 -5.09 17.34 -7.89
C PRO A 90 -5.86 17.82 -9.13
N LYS A 91 -6.55 18.96 -9.01
CA LYS A 91 -7.23 19.57 -10.16
C LYS A 91 -6.24 19.90 -11.29
N PRO A 92 -6.65 19.85 -12.58
CA PRO A 92 -5.76 20.08 -13.73
C PRO A 92 -5.06 21.44 -13.72
N ASP A 93 -5.68 22.46 -13.11
CA ASP A 93 -5.17 23.82 -12.93
C ASP A 93 -4.13 23.95 -11.80
N ALA A 94 -3.97 22.92 -10.96
CA ALA A 94 -3.02 22.95 -9.86
C ALA A 94 -1.57 22.92 -10.36
N LYS A 95 -0.71 23.77 -9.78
CA LYS A 95 0.71 23.91 -10.13
C LYS A 95 1.49 22.59 -10.07
N ASN A 96 1.08 21.65 -9.21
CA ASN A 96 1.71 20.35 -9.02
C ASN A 96 1.07 19.22 -9.86
N TYR A 97 0.00 19.47 -10.62
CA TYR A 97 -0.72 18.46 -11.40
C TYR A 97 0.20 17.62 -12.29
N LYS A 98 1.02 18.27 -13.13
CA LYS A 98 1.96 17.57 -14.02
C LYS A 98 2.97 16.71 -13.25
N LYS A 99 3.41 17.15 -12.06
CA LYS A 99 4.36 16.41 -11.23
C LYS A 99 3.71 15.16 -10.64
N ILE A 100 2.51 15.29 -10.08
CA ILE A 100 1.77 14.16 -9.49
C ILE A 100 1.31 13.18 -10.58
N LEU A 101 0.84 13.69 -11.72
CA LEU A 101 0.50 12.86 -12.88
C LEU A 101 1.70 12.03 -13.36
N ASN A 102 2.90 12.61 -13.37
CA ASN A 102 4.11 11.86 -13.70
C ASN A 102 4.42 10.75 -12.69
N VAL A 103 4.18 10.98 -11.38
CA VAL A 103 4.30 9.95 -10.34
C VAL A 103 3.32 8.82 -10.59
N VAL A 104 2.04 9.13 -10.81
CA VAL A 104 1.01 8.14 -11.12
C VAL A 104 1.39 7.33 -12.36
N ARG A 105 1.79 7.99 -13.46
CA ARG A 105 2.21 7.29 -14.70
C ARG A 105 3.44 6.39 -14.50
N THR A 106 4.37 6.77 -13.64
CA THR A 106 5.58 5.99 -13.35
C THR A 106 5.25 4.74 -12.53
N LEU A 107 4.37 4.89 -11.54
CA LEU A 107 4.07 3.87 -10.54
C LEU A 107 2.90 2.96 -10.93
N LYS A 108 1.93 3.44 -11.72
CA LYS A 108 0.78 2.65 -12.22
C LYS A 108 1.16 1.30 -12.85
N PRO A 109 2.20 1.19 -13.71
CA PRO A 109 2.60 -0.10 -14.28
C PRO A 109 3.38 -0.99 -13.31
N ILE A 110 3.61 -0.56 -12.06
CA ILE A 110 4.34 -1.34 -11.08
C ILE A 110 3.39 -2.34 -10.42
N VAL A 111 3.81 -3.60 -10.39
CA VAL A 111 3.10 -4.69 -9.71
C VAL A 111 4.00 -5.22 -8.60
N PHE A 112 3.47 -5.23 -7.39
CA PHE A 112 4.13 -5.79 -6.21
C PHE A 112 3.67 -7.22 -6.03
N HIS A 113 4.60 -8.16 -6.00
CA HIS A 113 4.38 -9.57 -5.72
C HIS A 113 4.89 -9.88 -4.33
N VAL A 114 4.00 -10.27 -3.42
CA VAL A 114 4.33 -10.71 -2.07
C VAL A 114 4.21 -12.22 -2.03
N LYS A 115 5.28 -12.89 -1.60
CA LYS A 115 5.33 -14.35 -1.51
C LYS A 115 5.87 -14.77 -0.14
N PRO A 116 5.19 -15.66 0.59
CA PRO A 116 5.79 -16.24 1.79
C PRO A 116 7.02 -17.08 1.44
N ALA A 117 7.88 -17.30 2.44
CA ALA A 117 9.07 -18.13 2.27
C ALA A 117 8.71 -19.59 2.03
N HIS A 118 7.70 -20.11 2.73
CA HIS A 118 7.20 -21.47 2.55
C HIS A 118 5.88 -21.45 1.80
N LYS A 119 5.69 -22.42 0.88
CA LYS A 119 4.46 -22.54 0.07
C LYS A 119 3.24 -22.93 0.91
N GLU A 120 3.47 -23.54 2.06
CA GLU A 120 2.42 -23.91 3.02
C GLU A 120 1.77 -22.71 3.69
N ASP A 121 2.50 -21.61 3.83
CA ASP A 121 2.01 -20.34 4.39
C ASP A 121 1.08 -19.59 3.42
N GLY A 122 0.91 -20.07 2.19
CA GLY A 122 -0.04 -19.54 1.23
C GLY A 122 0.57 -19.24 -0.14
N PRO A 123 -0.29 -18.94 -1.14
CA PRO A 123 0.16 -18.71 -2.51
C PRO A 123 0.88 -17.36 -2.70
N GLY A 124 0.85 -16.47 -1.69
CA GLY A 124 1.19 -15.07 -1.85
C GLY A 124 0.07 -14.28 -2.53
N PHE A 125 0.32 -13.00 -2.74
CA PHE A 125 -0.63 -12.09 -3.39
C PHE A 125 0.13 -11.04 -4.21
N PHE A 126 -0.60 -10.32 -5.06
CA PHE A 126 -0.05 -9.19 -5.78
C PHE A 126 -0.99 -8.00 -5.71
N PHE A 127 -0.43 -6.80 -5.83
CA PHE A 127 -1.19 -5.56 -5.83
C PHE A 127 -0.45 -4.47 -6.62
N GLN A 128 -1.19 -3.44 -7.01
CA GLN A 128 -0.67 -2.25 -7.67
C GLN A 128 -0.73 -1.06 -6.71
N PRO A 129 0.06 0.00 -6.91
CA PRO A 129 0.07 1.14 -6.01
C PRO A 129 -1.21 1.99 -6.08
N PHE A 130 -1.95 1.94 -7.18
CA PHE A 130 -3.14 2.76 -7.40
C PHE A 130 -4.32 1.90 -7.86
N ASP A 131 -5.52 2.26 -7.37
CA ASP A 131 -6.79 1.80 -7.91
C ASP A 131 -7.34 2.90 -8.84
N THR A 132 -7.73 2.52 -10.06
CA THR A 132 -8.42 3.42 -10.99
C THR A 132 -9.92 3.25 -10.77
N ILE A 133 -10.58 4.26 -10.21
CA ILE A 133 -12.03 4.22 -9.93
C ILE A 133 -12.79 4.58 -11.21
N ASP A 134 -12.30 5.57 -11.95
CA ASP A 134 -12.85 6.05 -13.21
C ASP A 134 -11.75 6.80 -14.01
N GLU A 135 -12.10 7.32 -15.19
CA GLU A 135 -11.14 7.97 -16.11
C GLU A 135 -10.40 9.16 -15.49
N ASN A 136 -10.97 9.79 -14.45
CA ASN A 136 -10.43 10.98 -13.80
C ASN A 136 -10.05 10.77 -12.33
N THR A 137 -10.47 9.66 -11.71
CA THR A 137 -10.25 9.40 -10.29
C THR A 137 -9.26 8.25 -10.10
N THR A 138 -8.10 8.61 -9.55
CA THR A 138 -7.07 7.66 -9.13
C THR A 138 -6.96 7.74 -7.62
N LYS A 139 -7.15 6.62 -6.92
CA LYS A 139 -6.94 6.52 -5.47
C LYS A 139 -5.75 5.64 -5.16
N LEU A 140 -5.08 5.90 -4.04
CA LEU A 140 -3.99 5.05 -3.59
C LEU A 140 -4.57 3.71 -3.13
N ASN A 141 -3.97 2.61 -3.59
CA ASN A 141 -4.48 1.29 -3.24
C ASN A 141 -4.31 1.07 -1.73
N PRO A 142 -5.37 0.66 -1.00
CA PRO A 142 -5.33 0.54 0.45
C PRO A 142 -4.32 -0.50 0.94
N VAL A 143 -4.03 -1.55 0.16
CA VAL A 143 -3.01 -2.56 0.49
C VAL A 143 -1.61 -1.99 0.34
N PHE A 144 -1.35 -1.22 -0.73
CA PHE A 144 -0.08 -0.51 -0.91
C PHE A 144 0.14 0.49 0.22
N ASP A 145 -0.91 1.24 0.56
CA ASP A 145 -0.88 2.22 1.64
C ASP A 145 -0.61 1.59 3.00
N ALA A 146 -1.32 0.50 3.31
CA ALA A 146 -1.14 -0.27 4.54
C ALA A 146 0.28 -0.86 4.65
N LEU A 147 0.78 -1.46 3.57
CA LEU A 147 2.08 -2.12 3.57
C LEU A 147 3.24 -1.15 3.74
N PHE A 148 3.24 -0.01 3.04
CA PHE A 148 4.41 0.86 2.99
C PHE A 148 4.35 2.11 3.88
N PHE A 149 3.16 2.60 4.22
CA PHE A 149 3.04 3.90 4.89
C PHE A 149 2.28 3.89 6.22
N CYS A 150 1.34 2.97 6.43
CA CYS A 150 0.59 2.95 7.68
C CYS A 150 1.34 2.41 8.88
N SER A 151 1.03 2.94 10.06
CA SER A 151 1.56 2.37 11.29
C SER A 151 1.07 0.93 11.46
N VAL A 152 1.92 0.08 12.02
CA VAL A 152 1.57 -1.32 12.30
C VAL A 152 0.31 -1.39 13.17
N GLU A 153 0.15 -0.45 14.11
CA GLU A 153 -1.05 -0.32 14.95
C GLU A 153 -2.33 -0.07 14.15
N THR A 154 -2.31 0.83 13.17
CA THR A 154 -3.49 1.10 12.31
C THR A 154 -3.87 -0.13 11.51
N VAL A 155 -2.89 -0.81 10.93
CA VAL A 155 -3.15 -2.04 10.16
C VAL A 155 -3.65 -3.16 11.06
N LYS A 156 -3.11 -3.28 12.27
CA LYS A 156 -3.60 -4.22 13.29
C LYS A 156 -5.05 -3.94 13.69
N LYS A 157 -5.44 -2.67 13.84
CA LYS A 157 -6.85 -2.29 14.09
C LYS A 157 -7.75 -2.69 12.92
N ALA A 158 -7.30 -2.46 11.68
CA ALA A 158 -8.06 -2.85 10.50
C ALA A 158 -8.20 -4.38 10.37
N LEU A 159 -7.14 -5.15 10.63
CA LEU A 159 -7.15 -6.62 10.60
C LEU A 159 -8.02 -7.26 11.68
N ASN A 160 -8.28 -6.55 12.79
CA ASN A 160 -9.12 -7.01 13.89
C ASN A 160 -10.45 -6.26 13.96
N TYR A 161 -10.84 -5.58 12.87
CA TYR A 161 -12.13 -4.93 12.80
C TYR A 161 -13.24 -5.98 12.81
N GLU A 162 -14.07 -5.95 13.83
CA GLU A 162 -15.32 -6.71 13.90
C GLU A 162 -16.46 -5.78 13.49
N PRO A 163 -17.14 -6.02 12.35
CA PRO A 163 -18.30 -5.23 12.00
C PRO A 163 -19.36 -5.44 13.09
N LYS A 164 -19.80 -4.35 13.74
CA LYS A 164 -20.94 -4.43 14.66
C LYS A 164 -22.16 -4.85 13.84
N ALA A 165 -22.70 -6.02 14.18
CA ALA A 165 -23.93 -6.57 13.63
C ALA A 165 -25.15 -5.70 14.01
#